data_AF-A0A497KU69-F1
#
_entry.id   AF-A0A497KU69-F1
#
_cell.length_a   1.000
_cell.length_b   1.000
_cell.length_c   1.000
_cell.angle_alpha   90.00
_cell.angle_beta   90.00
_cell.angle_gamma   90.00
#
_symmetry.space_group_name_H-M   'P 1'
#
loop_
_entity.id
_entity.type
_entity.pdbx_description
1 polymer ?
#
loop_
_entity_poly.entity_id
_entity_poly.type
_entity_poly.pdbx_seq_one_letter_code
_entity_poly.pdbx_strand_id
1 'polypeptide(L)'
;MTVQSLNFKNVRIVKGSSLLCLLCKAGRMLCGKPYCPILLRLGMMLKHREIFELDSVEGTTPPSIFVGRFGYPKVYVGPLIPPFRGDTSQLDSPENWVGKTLEEILNFRFSLVWGKFSTRIDDVRKGGKLFELLQEIALSSQPVDGEATFSKKPTGTVVFDGYSQP
;
A
#
# COMPACT_ATOMS: atom_id res chain seq x y z
N MET A 1 24.83 -4.47 -20.29
CA MET A 1 23.81 -3.85 -19.41
C MET A 1 23.80 -4.65 -18.12
N THR A 2 24.37 -4.08 -17.08
CA THR A 2 24.55 -4.68 -15.76
C THR A 2 23.18 -4.99 -15.17
N VAL A 3 22.87 -6.27 -15.01
CA VAL A 3 21.71 -6.73 -14.23
C VAL A 3 22.01 -6.34 -12.79
N GLN A 4 21.56 -5.15 -12.37
CA GLN A 4 21.54 -4.79 -10.95
C GLN A 4 20.78 -5.90 -10.24
N SER A 5 21.47 -6.57 -9.31
CA SER A 5 20.88 -7.63 -8.50
C SER A 5 19.63 -7.09 -7.82
N LEU A 6 18.48 -7.64 -8.20
CA LEU A 6 17.19 -7.32 -7.59
C LEU A 6 17.21 -7.85 -6.14
N ASN A 7 17.61 -7.00 -5.19
CA ASN A 7 17.73 -7.38 -3.79
C ASN A 7 16.36 -7.29 -3.11
N PHE A 8 15.61 -8.39 -3.10
CA PHE A 8 14.24 -8.48 -2.58
C PHE A 8 14.18 -8.80 -1.06
N LYS A 9 14.95 -8.11 -0.21
CA LYS A 9 14.96 -8.46 1.23
C LYS A 9 13.61 -8.27 1.92
N ASN A 10 12.82 -7.28 1.48
CA ASN A 10 11.57 -6.88 2.14
C ASN A 10 10.30 -7.20 1.32
N VAL A 11 10.42 -8.06 0.29
CA VAL A 11 9.27 -8.54 -0.49
C VAL A 11 8.94 -9.98 -0.13
N ARG A 12 7.71 -10.20 0.33
CA ARG A 12 7.22 -11.53 0.70
C ARG A 12 6.35 -12.10 -0.42
N ILE A 13 6.66 -13.30 -0.84
CA ILE A 13 5.81 -14.08 -1.73
C ILE A 13 4.91 -14.97 -0.88
N VAL A 14 3.60 -14.81 -1.03
CA VAL A 14 2.59 -15.60 -0.31
C VAL A 14 1.83 -16.44 -1.31
N LYS A 15 1.64 -17.72 -0.98
CA LYS A 15 0.82 -18.64 -1.78
C LYS A 15 -0.64 -18.15 -1.75
N GLY A 16 -1.19 -17.85 -2.92
CA GLY A 16 -2.62 -17.53 -3.05
C GLY A 16 -3.49 -18.78 -2.98
N SER A 17 -4.80 -18.59 -2.81
CA SER A 17 -5.79 -19.66 -2.83
C SER A 17 -6.00 -20.24 -4.23
N SER A 18 -5.63 -19.52 -5.29
CA SER A 18 -5.88 -19.95 -6.66
C SER A 18 -4.81 -20.93 -7.17
N LEU A 19 -5.22 -22.18 -7.40
CA LEU A 19 -4.40 -23.18 -8.10
C LEU A 19 -4.07 -22.70 -9.54
N LEU A 20 -4.97 -21.92 -10.12
CA LEU A 20 -4.84 -21.39 -11.48
C LEU A 20 -3.60 -20.50 -11.66
N CYS A 21 -3.34 -19.55 -10.75
CA CYS A 21 -2.17 -18.68 -10.87
C CYS A 21 -0.85 -19.45 -10.69
N LEU A 22 -0.84 -20.48 -9.84
CA LEU A 22 0.30 -21.37 -9.66
C LEU A 22 0.62 -22.17 -10.95
N LEU A 23 -0.42 -22.66 -11.63
CA LEU A 23 -0.27 -23.35 -12.92
C LEU A 23 0.10 -22.38 -14.06
N CYS A 24 -0.47 -21.18 -14.03
CA CYS A 24 -0.21 -20.12 -15.00
C CYS A 24 1.22 -19.60 -14.93
N LYS A 25 1.84 -19.64 -13.73
CA LYS A 25 3.18 -19.10 -13.42
C LYS A 25 3.37 -17.67 -13.92
N ALA A 26 2.29 -16.89 -13.88
CA ALA A 26 2.25 -15.50 -14.31
C ALA A 26 2.62 -15.24 -15.80
N GLY A 27 2.73 -16.27 -16.65
CA GLY A 27 3.13 -16.13 -18.07
C GLY A 27 2.16 -16.70 -19.10
N ARG A 28 1.26 -17.61 -18.69
CA ARG A 28 0.31 -18.29 -19.60
C ARG A 28 -1.05 -17.62 -19.73
N MET A 29 -1.29 -16.57 -18.94
CA MET A 29 -2.54 -15.78 -18.95
C MET A 29 -3.84 -16.60 -18.80
N LEU A 30 -3.79 -17.71 -18.04
CA LEU A 30 -4.94 -18.62 -17.85
C LEU A 30 -6.17 -17.96 -17.20
N CYS A 31 -6.00 -16.79 -16.58
CA CYS A 31 -7.11 -16.01 -15.99
C CYS A 31 -7.87 -15.14 -17.00
N GLY A 32 -7.44 -15.08 -18.27
CA GLY A 32 -8.10 -14.31 -19.34
C GLY A 32 -8.02 -12.78 -19.20
N LYS A 33 -7.30 -12.26 -18.21
CA LYS A 33 -7.10 -10.82 -18.02
C LYS A 33 -6.15 -10.25 -19.08
N PRO A 34 -6.25 -8.96 -19.44
CA PRO A 34 -5.33 -8.33 -20.39
C PRO A 34 -3.88 -8.28 -19.89
N TYR A 35 -3.70 -8.22 -18.56
CA TYR A 35 -2.39 -8.19 -17.90
C TYR A 35 -2.39 -9.13 -16.70
N CYS A 36 -1.24 -9.72 -16.38
CA CYS A 36 -1.10 -10.54 -15.17
C CYS A 36 -1.01 -9.63 -13.93
N PRO A 37 -1.95 -9.71 -12.97
CA PRO A 37 -1.91 -8.87 -11.77
C PRO A 37 -0.63 -9.06 -10.94
N ILE A 38 -0.09 -10.29 -10.93
CA ILE A 38 1.13 -10.65 -10.19
C ILE A 38 2.35 -9.93 -10.78
N LEU A 39 2.51 -9.96 -12.11
CA LEU A 39 3.62 -9.27 -12.78
C LEU A 39 3.49 -7.76 -12.68
N LEU A 40 2.27 -7.22 -12.84
CA LEU A 40 2.02 -5.79 -12.68
C LEU A 40 2.43 -5.32 -11.28
N ARG A 41 1.95 -5.98 -10.22
CA ARG A 41 2.32 -5.64 -8.84
C ARG A 41 3.83 -5.75 -8.63
N LEU A 42 4.47 -6.82 -9.10
CA LEU A 42 5.93 -6.95 -8.98
C LEU A 42 6.68 -5.83 -9.69
N GLY A 43 6.27 -5.46 -10.92
CA GLY A 43 6.84 -4.35 -11.67
C GLY A 43 6.69 -3.01 -10.96
N MET A 44 5.52 -2.74 -10.38
CA MET A 44 5.29 -1.53 -9.59
C MET A 44 6.11 -1.50 -8.31
N MET A 45 6.25 -2.63 -7.62
CA MET A 45 7.13 -2.73 -6.45
C MET A 45 8.61 -2.51 -6.81
N LEU A 46 9.04 -2.94 -8.00
CA LEU A 46 10.38 -2.67 -8.50
C LEU A 46 10.58 -1.19 -8.83
N LYS A 47 9.56 -0.55 -9.42
CA LYS A 47 9.56 0.89 -9.73
C LYS A 47 9.67 1.73 -8.45
N HIS A 48 8.99 1.31 -7.38
CA HIS A 48 8.96 1.99 -6.08
C HIS A 48 9.89 1.33 -5.04
N ARG A 49 10.99 0.71 -5.48
CA ARG A 49 11.86 -0.11 -4.61
C ARG A 49 12.43 0.63 -3.41
N GLU A 50 12.63 1.94 -3.53
CA GLU A 50 13.23 2.80 -2.51
C GLU A 50 12.38 2.87 -1.25
N ILE A 51 11.04 2.75 -1.38
CA ILE A 51 10.10 2.71 -0.25
C ILE A 51 10.42 1.55 0.70
N PHE A 52 10.85 0.40 0.17
CA PHE A 52 11.12 -0.79 0.99
C PHE A 52 12.44 -0.69 1.77
N GLU A 53 13.24 0.35 1.55
CA GLU A 53 14.50 0.58 2.26
C GLU A 53 14.41 1.74 3.28
N LEU A 54 13.27 2.43 3.35
CA LEU A 54 13.04 3.54 4.27
C LEU A 54 12.96 3.08 5.73
N ASP A 55 13.66 3.81 6.61
CA ASP A 55 13.52 3.70 8.07
C ASP A 55 12.53 4.73 8.64
N SER A 56 12.32 5.83 7.91
CA SER A 56 11.28 6.83 8.16
C SER A 56 10.71 7.35 6.84
N VAL A 57 9.51 7.93 6.90
CA VAL A 57 8.86 8.61 5.77
C VAL A 57 8.37 9.97 6.21
N GLU A 58 8.54 10.95 5.34
CA GLU A 58 8.03 12.31 5.51
C GLU A 58 7.40 12.74 4.18
N GLY A 59 6.21 13.33 4.27
CA GLY A 59 5.52 13.84 3.09
C GLY A 59 4.12 14.33 3.43
N THR A 60 3.33 14.59 2.40
CA THR A 60 1.97 15.10 2.59
C THR A 60 0.97 13.95 2.43
N THR A 61 0.34 13.51 3.52
CA THR A 61 -0.67 12.45 3.50
C THR A 61 -1.99 12.97 2.91
N PRO A 62 -2.68 12.21 2.04
CA PRO A 62 -4.07 12.51 1.70
C PRO A 62 -4.95 12.55 2.95
N PRO A 63 -6.11 13.21 2.89
CA PRO A 63 -7.08 13.29 3.99
C PRO A 63 -7.83 11.96 4.18
N SER A 64 -7.10 10.90 4.47
CA SER A 64 -7.63 9.55 4.61
C SER A 64 -6.74 8.68 5.49
N ILE A 65 -7.37 7.65 6.07
CA ILE A 65 -6.69 6.64 6.89
C ILE A 65 -7.04 5.25 6.39
N PHE A 66 -6.12 4.31 6.53
CA PHE A 66 -6.36 2.94 6.11
C PHE A 66 -6.60 2.01 7.31
N VAL A 67 -7.74 1.33 7.30
CA VAL A 67 -8.13 0.33 8.29
C VAL A 67 -8.06 -1.06 7.67
N GLY A 68 -7.22 -1.92 8.23
CA GLY A 68 -7.02 -3.29 7.76
C GLY A 68 -8.18 -4.22 8.13
N ARG A 69 -8.58 -5.08 7.20
CA ARG A 69 -9.68 -6.05 7.39
C ARG A 69 -9.35 -7.27 8.27
N PHE A 70 -8.07 -7.54 8.51
CA PHE A 70 -7.62 -8.79 9.17
C PHE A 70 -7.46 -8.59 10.68
N GLY A 71 -7.88 -9.59 11.45
CA GLY A 71 -7.62 -9.67 12.90
C GLY A 71 -8.73 -9.15 13.81
N TYR A 72 -9.90 -8.78 13.28
CA TYR A 72 -11.02 -8.25 14.07
C TYR A 72 -11.31 -9.11 15.33
N PRO A 73 -11.46 -8.51 16.53
CA PRO A 73 -11.58 -7.07 16.80
C PRO A 73 -10.24 -6.31 16.96
N LYS A 74 -9.09 -6.97 16.80
CA LYS A 74 -7.76 -6.36 16.85
C LYS A 74 -7.24 -6.11 15.43
N VAL A 75 -7.40 -4.89 14.95
CA VAL A 75 -7.11 -4.50 13.57
C VAL A 75 -5.82 -3.70 13.46
N TYR A 76 -5.34 -3.55 12.23
CA TYR A 76 -4.28 -2.60 11.91
C TYR A 76 -4.90 -1.30 11.41
N VAL A 77 -4.38 -0.16 11.84
CA VAL A 77 -4.79 1.17 11.38
C VAL A 77 -3.56 2.06 11.24
N GLY A 78 -3.62 3.05 10.37
CA GLY A 78 -2.55 4.03 10.20
C GLY A 78 -2.78 4.96 9.01
N PRO A 79 -2.00 6.06 8.93
CA PRO A 79 -2.04 6.96 7.78
C PRO A 79 -1.30 6.36 6.58
N LEU A 80 -1.58 6.91 5.40
CA LEU A 80 -0.91 6.57 4.14
C LEU A 80 0.00 7.72 3.73
N ILE A 81 1.30 7.63 4.04
CA ILE A 81 2.24 8.74 3.85
C ILE A 81 3.09 8.47 2.61
N PRO A 82 3.06 9.33 1.58
CA PRO A 82 4.00 9.24 0.46
C PRO A 82 5.36 9.86 0.82
N PRO A 83 6.48 9.43 0.21
CA PRO A 83 7.80 10.00 0.43
C PRO A 83 8.02 11.30 -0.39
N PHE A 84 6.99 12.14 -0.50
CA PHE A 84 7.04 13.43 -1.18
C PHE A 84 5.96 14.37 -0.66
N ARG A 85 6.16 15.67 -0.90
CA ARG A 85 5.23 16.75 -0.52
C ARG A 85 4.49 17.28 -1.75
N GLY A 86 3.25 17.74 -1.56
CA GLY A 86 2.42 18.30 -2.63
C GLY A 86 0.94 18.00 -2.46
N ASP A 87 0.15 18.24 -3.50
CA ASP A 87 -1.26 17.84 -3.51
C ASP A 87 -1.37 16.32 -3.73
N THR A 88 -1.65 15.60 -2.64
CA THR A 88 -1.79 14.15 -2.63
C THR A 88 -3.24 13.70 -2.56
N SER A 89 -4.21 14.60 -2.69
CA SER A 89 -5.65 14.30 -2.61
C SER A 89 -6.04 13.21 -3.62
N GLN A 90 -5.46 13.25 -4.82
CA GLN A 90 -5.73 12.26 -5.87
C GLN A 90 -5.22 10.87 -5.54
N LEU A 91 -4.29 10.70 -4.59
CA LEU A 91 -3.70 9.38 -4.29
C LEU A 91 -4.66 8.42 -3.58
N ASP A 92 -5.68 8.96 -2.91
CA ASP A 92 -6.66 8.15 -2.16
C ASP A 92 -8.11 8.65 -2.33
N SER A 93 -8.41 9.25 -3.49
CA SER A 93 -9.78 9.63 -3.91
C SER A 93 -10.21 8.84 -5.16
N PRO A 94 -10.69 7.58 -5.02
CA PRO A 94 -11.07 6.72 -6.13
C PRO A 94 -12.12 7.33 -7.08
N GLU A 95 -12.98 8.20 -6.57
CA GLU A 95 -13.96 8.98 -7.33
C GLU A 95 -13.33 9.81 -8.46
N ASN A 96 -12.08 10.26 -8.26
CA ASN A 96 -11.31 11.06 -9.21
C ASN A 96 -10.48 10.20 -10.17
N TRP A 97 -10.50 8.88 -10.05
CA TRP A 97 -9.71 7.98 -10.91
C TRP A 97 -10.41 7.59 -12.22
N VAL A 98 -11.67 7.99 -12.40
CA VAL A 98 -12.39 7.74 -13.64
C VAL A 98 -11.66 8.43 -14.81
N GLY A 99 -11.35 7.67 -15.86
CA GLY A 99 -10.59 8.16 -17.01
C GLY A 99 -9.06 8.08 -16.86
N LYS A 100 -8.55 7.68 -15.68
CA LYS A 100 -7.13 7.39 -15.48
C LYS A 100 -6.77 6.00 -16.00
N THR A 101 -5.53 5.87 -16.46
CA THR A 101 -4.96 4.60 -16.89
C THR A 101 -4.71 3.70 -15.67
N LEU A 102 -4.67 2.39 -15.91
CA LEU A 102 -4.31 1.42 -14.87
C LEU A 102 -2.93 1.72 -14.27
N GLU A 103 -1.96 2.14 -15.08
CA GLU A 103 -0.63 2.49 -14.59
C GLU A 103 -0.65 3.70 -13.65
N GLU A 104 -1.41 4.76 -13.96
CA GLU A 104 -1.56 5.91 -13.07
C GLU A 104 -2.13 5.49 -11.71
N ILE A 105 -3.21 4.71 -11.71
CA ILE A 105 -3.85 4.23 -10.48
C ILE A 105 -2.87 3.37 -9.67
N LEU A 106 -2.14 2.48 -10.33
CA LEU A 106 -1.10 1.71 -9.67
C LEU A 106 -0.01 2.62 -9.08
N ASN A 107 0.44 3.64 -9.81
CA ASN A 107 1.43 4.58 -9.25
C ASN A 107 0.89 5.32 -8.02
N PHE A 108 -0.39 5.69 -8.00
CA PHE A 108 -1.01 6.30 -6.84
C PHE A 108 -0.99 5.37 -5.62
N ARG A 109 -1.34 4.09 -5.81
CA ARG A 109 -1.38 3.12 -4.71
C ARG A 109 0.01 2.74 -4.19
N PHE A 110 0.96 2.54 -5.10
CA PHE A 110 2.29 2.07 -4.74
C PHE A 110 3.23 3.18 -4.23
N SER A 111 2.87 4.46 -4.41
CA SER A 111 3.62 5.58 -3.83
C SER A 111 3.32 5.82 -2.35
N LEU A 112 2.22 5.26 -1.82
CA LEU A 112 1.79 5.43 -0.44
C LEU A 112 2.44 4.40 0.49
N VAL A 113 3.01 4.88 1.59
CA VAL A 113 3.59 4.03 2.64
C VAL A 113 2.62 3.96 3.82
N TRP A 114 2.20 2.75 4.17
CA TRP A 114 1.24 2.56 5.26
C TRP A 114 1.92 2.49 6.63
N GLY A 115 1.78 3.56 7.42
CA GLY A 115 2.27 3.69 8.80
C GLY A 115 1.42 2.90 9.80
N LYS A 116 1.31 1.59 9.61
CA LYS A 116 0.35 0.76 10.37
C LYS A 116 0.82 0.44 11.79
N PHE A 117 -0.11 0.51 12.73
CA PHE A 117 0.00 -0.03 14.08
C PHE A 117 -1.23 -0.87 14.44
N SER A 118 -1.12 -1.76 15.43
CA SER A 118 -2.22 -2.64 15.83
C SER A 118 -2.97 -2.06 17.02
N THR A 119 -4.29 -2.06 16.95
CA THR A 119 -5.18 -1.64 18.04
C THR A 119 -6.39 -2.55 18.14
N ARG A 120 -7.00 -2.61 19.33
CA ARG A 120 -8.32 -3.23 19.52
C ARG A 120 -9.39 -2.15 19.39
N ILE A 121 -10.53 -2.51 18.79
CA ILE A 121 -11.62 -1.56 18.53
C ILE A 121 -12.14 -0.85 19.78
N ASP A 122 -12.15 -1.55 20.93
CA ASP A 122 -12.64 -1.01 22.21
C ASP A 122 -11.70 0.06 22.79
N ASP A 123 -10.42 0.00 22.45
CA ASP A 123 -9.41 0.93 22.97
C ASP A 123 -9.46 2.29 22.27
N VAL A 124 -10.09 2.38 21.09
CA VAL A 124 -10.25 3.64 20.35
C VAL A 124 -11.01 4.67 21.18
N ARG A 125 -11.97 4.24 22.00
CA ARG A 125 -12.76 5.12 22.90
C ARG A 125 -11.95 5.71 24.05
N LYS A 126 -10.83 5.08 24.42
CA LYS A 126 -9.93 5.59 25.46
C LYS A 126 -9.10 6.78 24.96
N GLY A 127 -9.15 7.05 23.65
CA GLY A 127 -8.40 8.13 23.02
C GLY A 127 -6.90 7.84 23.00
N GLY A 128 -6.12 8.91 22.80
CA GLY A 128 -4.68 8.87 22.75
C GLY A 128 -4.14 9.59 21.51
N LYS A 129 -2.92 10.10 21.65
CA LYS A 129 -2.28 10.98 20.66
C LYS A 129 -2.32 10.45 19.23
N LEU A 130 -2.09 9.15 19.02
CA LEU A 130 -2.14 8.56 17.67
C LEU A 130 -3.56 8.52 17.10
N PHE A 131 -4.58 8.29 17.92
CA PHE A 131 -5.97 8.29 17.46
C PHE A 131 -6.47 9.71 17.16
N GLU A 132 -6.08 10.68 17.98
CA GLU A 132 -6.37 12.10 17.74
C GLU A 132 -5.74 12.56 16.42
N LEU A 133 -4.47 12.25 16.17
CA LEU A 133 -3.81 12.55 14.89
C LEU A 133 -4.49 11.87 13.70
N LEU A 134 -4.87 10.60 13.83
CA LEU A 134 -5.62 9.90 12.78
C LEU A 134 -6.98 10.53 12.51
N GLN A 135 -7.66 10.98 13.56
CA GLN A 135 -8.95 11.66 13.45
C GLN A 135 -8.79 13.02 12.78
N GLU A 136 -7.74 13.78 13.12
CA GLU A 136 -7.41 15.05 12.45
C GLU A 136 -7.14 14.85 10.96
N ILE A 137 -6.34 13.84 10.59
CA ILE A 137 -6.07 13.51 9.18
C ILE A 137 -7.38 13.15 8.45
N ALA A 138 -8.20 12.29 9.06
CA ALA A 138 -9.46 11.84 8.45
C ALA A 138 -10.52 12.95 8.33
N LEU A 139 -10.48 13.95 9.21
CA LEU A 139 -11.38 15.10 9.17
C LEU A 139 -10.85 16.27 8.33
N SER A 140 -9.58 16.20 7.91
CA SER A 140 -8.99 17.25 7.09
C SER A 140 -9.66 17.34 5.73
N SER A 141 -9.87 18.55 5.23
CA SER A 141 -10.32 18.79 3.86
C SER A 141 -9.18 18.84 2.85
N GLN A 142 -7.93 18.94 3.32
CA GLN A 142 -6.74 19.09 2.49
C GLN A 142 -5.66 18.09 2.90
N PRO A 143 -4.72 17.75 2.00
CA PRO A 143 -3.56 16.96 2.36
C PRO A 143 -2.79 17.60 3.53
N VAL A 144 -2.40 16.77 4.50
CA VAL A 144 -1.73 17.20 5.74
C VAL A 144 -0.31 16.68 5.74
N ASP A 145 0.63 17.45 6.30
CA ASP A 145 1.99 16.96 6.48
C ASP A 145 2.03 15.84 7.52
N GLY A 146 2.70 14.74 7.18
CA GLY A 146 2.83 13.55 8.00
C GLY A 146 4.26 13.03 8.00
N GLU A 147 4.71 12.64 9.20
CA GLU A 147 5.99 11.96 9.40
C GLU A 147 5.74 10.67 10.19
N ALA A 148 6.44 9.60 9.81
CA ALA A 148 6.45 8.36 10.56
C ALA A 148 7.83 7.71 10.58
N THR A 149 8.27 7.27 11.76
CA THR A 149 9.43 6.41 11.93
C THR A 149 9.00 4.95 12.04
N PHE A 150 9.62 4.06 11.30
CA PHE A 150 9.24 2.65 11.26
C PHE A 150 10.06 1.80 12.23
N SER A 151 9.38 0.95 13.01
CA SER A 151 10.05 -0.09 13.80
C SER A 151 10.66 -1.21 12.93
N LYS A 152 10.14 -1.38 11.72
CA LYS A 152 10.59 -2.32 10.69
C LYS A 152 10.38 -1.69 9.33
N LYS A 153 11.35 -1.85 8.43
CA LYS A 153 11.25 -1.38 7.05
C LYS A 153 9.93 -1.79 6.39
N PRO A 154 9.34 -0.94 5.52
CA PRO A 154 8.14 -1.29 4.78
C PRO A 154 8.32 -2.62 4.04
N THR A 155 7.26 -3.42 4.01
CA THR A 155 7.29 -4.75 3.38
C THR A 155 6.22 -4.84 2.31
N GLY A 156 6.61 -5.30 1.13
CA GLY A 156 5.69 -5.57 0.04
C GLY A 156 5.27 -7.03 0.04
N THR A 157 4.03 -7.31 -0.33
CA THR A 157 3.52 -8.69 -0.40
C THR A 157 2.98 -8.98 -1.80
N VAL A 158 3.49 -10.04 -2.42
CA VAL A 158 2.98 -10.56 -3.70
C VAL A 158 2.19 -11.82 -3.41
N VAL A 159 0.90 -11.82 -3.73
CA VAL A 159 0.02 -12.98 -3.57
C VAL A 159 -0.26 -13.57 -4.95
N PHE A 160 -0.09 -14.89 -5.09
CA PHE A 160 -0.39 -15.61 -6.33
C PHE A 160 -1.91 -15.83 -6.52
N ASP A 161 -2.64 -14.74 -6.68
CA ASP A 161 -4.10 -14.72 -6.84
C ASP A 161 -4.51 -13.70 -7.91
N GLY A 162 -5.45 -14.11 -8.77
CA GLY A 162 -6.03 -13.28 -9.82
C GLY A 162 -6.91 -12.14 -9.30
N TYR A 163 -7.34 -12.19 -8.03
CA TYR A 163 -8.13 -11.16 -7.36
C TYR A 163 -7.34 -10.38 -6.29
N SER A 164 -6.00 -10.45 -6.35
CA SER A 164 -5.17 -9.62 -5.47
C SER A 164 -5.43 -8.13 -5.74
N GLN A 165 -5.84 -7.41 -4.69
CA GLN A 165 -5.99 -5.95 -4.75
C GLN A 165 -4.61 -5.31 -4.98
N PRO A 166 -4.50 -4.28 -5.84
CA PRO A 166 -3.25 -3.57 -6.09
C PRO A 166 -2.71 -2.87 -4.85
#